data_AF-A0AAN5RGQ1-F1
#
_entry.id   AF-A0AAN5RGQ1-F1
#
_cell.length_a   1.000
_cell.length_b   1.000
_cell.length_c   1.000
_cell.angle_alpha   90.00
_cell.angle_beta   90.00
_cell.angle_gamma   90.00
#
_symmetry.space_group_name_H-M   'P 1'
#
loop_
_entity.id
_entity.type
_entity.pdbx_description
1 polymer ?
#
loop_
_entity_poly.entity_id
_entity_poly.type
_entity_poly.pdbx_seq_one_letter_code
_entity_poly.pdbx_strand_id
1 'polypeptide(L)'
;VRRISDRSAPEPDGVYPESVYGLLDKVDTILGKILNIIFFEKITSSQDLAVILQKKKVLTRRELNDNLIGILVNCPLLTCVRDLESLIKYLRCPGEEIKNMIISVDRKLWSLIYGALKILEEGRKIPAGKTQEDGK
;
A
#
# COMPACT_ATOMS: atom_id res chain seq x y z
N VAL A 1 28.65 13.54 24.64
CA VAL A 1 27.68 13.54 23.52
C VAL A 1 27.79 12.20 22.80
N ARG A 2 26.82 11.29 22.97
CA ARG A 2 26.81 9.98 22.29
C ARG A 2 26.37 10.20 20.84
N ARG A 3 27.23 9.87 19.87
CA ARG A 3 26.83 9.75 18.46
C ARG A 3 25.86 8.59 18.35
N ILE A 4 24.63 8.88 17.95
CA ILE A 4 23.66 7.87 17.54
C ILE A 4 24.14 7.43 16.16
N SER A 5 24.81 6.28 16.10
CA SER A 5 25.19 5.68 14.83
C SER A 5 23.91 5.31 14.09
N ASP A 6 23.75 5.90 12.91
CA ASP A 6 22.71 5.57 11.94
C ASP A 6 22.83 4.09 11.54
N ARG A 7 22.09 3.22 12.24
CA ARG A 7 22.04 1.77 11.98
C ARG A 7 20.77 1.47 11.19
N SER A 8 20.79 1.70 9.88
CA SER A 8 19.70 1.27 8.99
C SER A 8 20.10 0.96 7.55
N ALA A 9 21.38 0.69 7.25
CA ALA A 9 21.72 0.05 5.98
C ALA A 9 21.73 -1.47 6.20
N PRO A 10 20.94 -2.27 5.47
CA PRO A 10 21.05 -3.73 5.54
C PRO A 10 22.48 -4.12 5.14
N GLU A 11 23.14 -4.94 5.97
CA GLU A 11 24.47 -5.43 5.67
C GLU A 11 24.41 -6.27 4.39
N PRO A 12 25.27 -6.00 3.39
CA PRO A 12 25.21 -6.65 2.08
C PRO A 12 25.39 -8.18 2.16
N ASP A 13 26.03 -8.67 3.23
CA ASP A 13 26.35 -10.09 3.45
C ASP A 13 25.55 -10.74 4.59
N GLY A 14 24.46 -10.09 5.05
CA GLY A 14 23.62 -10.68 6.09
C GLY A 14 22.96 -11.97 5.61
N VAL A 15 23.07 -13.05 6.39
CA VAL A 15 22.30 -14.28 6.15
C VAL A 15 20.89 -14.06 6.70
N TYR A 16 19.93 -13.79 5.81
CA TYR A 16 18.53 -13.65 6.18
C TYR A 16 17.83 -15.01 6.04
N PRO A 17 16.92 -15.38 6.96
CA PRO A 17 16.13 -16.59 6.80
C PRO A 17 15.35 -16.54 5.48
N GLU A 18 15.38 -17.61 4.68
CA GLU A 18 14.57 -17.73 3.45
C GLU A 18 13.08 -17.44 3.70
N SER A 19 12.60 -17.66 4.92
CA SER A 19 11.22 -17.39 5.34
C SER A 19 10.81 -15.91 5.30
N VAL A 20 11.75 -14.97 5.15
CA VAL A 20 11.47 -13.52 5.10
C VAL A 20 11.53 -12.99 3.65
N TYR A 21 12.19 -13.69 2.74
CA TYR A 21 12.28 -13.31 1.34
C TYR A 21 10.91 -13.42 0.65
N GLY A 22 10.56 -12.42 -0.16
CA GLY A 22 9.32 -12.32 -0.92
C GLY A 22 8.10 -11.87 -0.09
N LEU A 23 8.26 -11.56 1.19
CA LEU A 23 7.14 -11.12 2.05
C LEU A 23 6.47 -9.83 1.55
N LEU A 24 7.24 -8.97 0.87
CA LEU A 24 6.78 -7.68 0.37
C LEU A 24 6.28 -7.74 -1.08
N ASP A 25 6.50 -8.83 -1.81
CA ASP A 25 6.22 -8.95 -3.26
C ASP A 25 4.77 -8.66 -3.61
N LYS A 26 3.85 -9.14 -2.76
CA LYS A 26 2.42 -8.93 -2.97
C LYS A 26 2.05 -7.45 -2.85
N VAL A 27 2.60 -6.76 -1.85
CA VAL A 27 2.38 -5.31 -1.66
C VAL A 27 3.00 -4.54 -2.82
N ASP A 28 4.23 -4.87 -3.21
CA ASP A 28 4.92 -4.25 -4.34
C ASP A 28 4.14 -4.41 -5.65
N THR A 29 3.67 -5.62 -5.94
CA THR A 29 2.88 -5.92 -7.14
C THR A 29 1.60 -5.09 -7.19
N ILE A 30 0.88 -4.99 -6.06
CA ILE A 30 -0.35 -4.19 -5.98
C ILE A 30 -0.04 -2.71 -6.21
N LEU A 31 1.02 -2.18 -5.58
CA LEU A 31 1.44 -0.80 -5.79
C LEU A 31 1.85 -0.55 -7.24
N GLY A 32 2.51 -1.50 -7.90
CA GLY A 32 2.83 -1.41 -9.33
C GLY A 32 1.59 -1.23 -10.21
N LYS A 33 0.49 -1.95 -9.91
CA LYS A 33 -0.79 -1.74 -10.63
C LYS A 33 -1.33 -0.32 -10.44
N ILE A 34 -1.26 0.21 -9.21
CA ILE A 34 -1.75 1.56 -8.89
C ILE A 34 -0.86 2.63 -9.55
N LEU A 35 0.46 2.51 -9.45
CA LEU A 35 1.42 3.43 -10.05
C LEU A 35 1.27 3.48 -11.57
N ASN A 36 1.08 2.33 -12.22
CA ASN A 36 0.81 2.28 -13.65
C ASN A 36 -0.39 3.13 -14.05
N ILE A 37 -1.47 3.11 -13.26
CA ILE A 37 -2.66 3.95 -13.50
C ILE A 37 -2.33 5.42 -13.27
N ILE A 38 -1.68 5.75 -12.15
CA ILE A 38 -1.31 7.14 -11.83
C ILE A 38 -0.49 7.74 -12.97
N PHE A 39 0.53 7.04 -13.45
CA PHE A 39 1.42 7.56 -14.48
C PHE A 39 0.79 7.56 -15.87
N PHE A 40 0.06 6.49 -16.25
CA PHE A 40 -0.56 6.39 -17.56
C PHE A 40 -1.72 7.39 -17.72
N GLU A 41 -2.55 7.56 -16.68
CA GLU A 41 -3.71 8.45 -16.70
C GLU A 41 -3.40 9.84 -16.13
N LYS A 42 -2.16 10.08 -15.70
CA LYS A 42 -1.68 11.35 -15.12
C LYS A 42 -2.54 11.85 -13.97
N ILE A 43 -2.91 10.94 -13.06
CA ILE A 43 -3.79 11.24 -11.94
C ILE A 43 -3.08 12.10 -10.91
N THR A 44 -3.73 13.19 -10.50
CA THR A 44 -3.20 14.15 -9.51
C THR A 44 -4.07 14.25 -8.25
N SER A 45 -5.26 13.62 -8.24
CA SER A 45 -6.25 13.69 -7.17
C SER A 45 -6.56 12.31 -6.59
N SER A 46 -6.68 12.23 -5.26
CA SER A 46 -7.01 10.99 -4.56
C SER A 46 -8.42 10.50 -4.89
N GLN A 47 -9.34 11.43 -5.10
CA GLN A 47 -10.72 11.17 -5.47
C GLN A 47 -10.79 10.52 -6.85
N ASP A 48 -10.10 11.10 -7.84
CA ASP A 48 -10.07 10.56 -9.20
C ASP A 48 -9.43 9.17 -9.22
N LEU A 49 -8.34 8.99 -8.48
CA LEU A 49 -7.69 7.69 -8.33
C LEU A 49 -8.65 6.67 -7.72
N ALA A 50 -9.36 7.00 -6.64
CA ALA A 50 -10.33 6.10 -6.01
C ALA A 50 -11.43 5.68 -6.99
N VAL A 51 -12.01 6.65 -7.73
CA VAL A 51 -13.05 6.38 -8.73
C VAL A 51 -12.53 5.44 -9.83
N ILE A 52 -11.32 5.66 -10.33
CA ILE A 52 -10.72 4.82 -11.37
C ILE A 52 -10.42 3.42 -10.84
N LEU A 53 -9.80 3.30 -9.66
CA LEU A 53 -9.50 2.01 -9.03
C LEU A 53 -10.77 1.17 -8.84
N GLN A 54 -11.86 1.81 -8.43
CA GLN A 54 -13.17 1.17 -8.29
C GLN A 54 -13.75 0.75 -9.66
N LYS A 55 -13.81 1.67 -10.63
CA LYS A 55 -14.40 1.44 -11.95
C LYS A 55 -13.66 0.34 -12.71
N LYS A 56 -12.32 0.34 -12.66
CA LYS A 56 -11.46 -0.66 -13.31
C LYS A 56 -11.30 -1.95 -12.49
N LYS A 57 -11.87 -2.03 -11.28
CA LYS A 57 -11.75 -3.19 -10.36
C LYS A 57 -10.29 -3.64 -10.18
N VAL A 58 -9.40 -2.68 -10.03
CA VAL A 58 -7.94 -2.90 -9.97
C VAL A 58 -7.56 -3.69 -8.73
N LEU A 59 -8.28 -3.41 -7.64
CA LEU A 59 -8.09 -4.02 -6.33
C LEU A 59 -9.22 -5.00 -6.03
N THR A 60 -8.85 -6.19 -5.64
CA THR A 60 -9.77 -7.23 -5.18
C THR A 60 -10.21 -6.95 -3.74
N ARG A 61 -11.36 -7.52 -3.34
CA ARG A 61 -11.83 -7.44 -1.95
C ARG A 61 -10.81 -8.01 -0.96
N ARG A 62 -10.11 -9.08 -1.34
CA ARG A 62 -9.07 -9.70 -0.52
C ARG A 62 -7.87 -8.77 -0.34
N GLU A 63 -7.39 -8.13 -1.39
CA GLU A 63 -6.26 -7.18 -1.26
C GLU A 63 -6.59 -6.00 -0.33
N LEU A 64 -7.86 -5.61 -0.28
CA LEU A 64 -8.32 -4.52 0.56
C LEU A 64 -8.65 -4.90 2.01
N ASN A 65 -8.84 -6.19 2.32
CA ASN A 65 -9.37 -6.65 3.61
C ASN A 65 -8.47 -7.67 4.31
N ASP A 66 -7.78 -8.53 3.55
CA ASP A 66 -6.98 -9.62 4.09
C ASP A 66 -5.56 -9.16 4.38
N ASN A 67 -4.85 -9.89 5.23
CA ASN A 67 -3.43 -9.65 5.48
C ASN A 67 -2.62 -9.91 4.21
N LEU A 68 -1.87 -8.90 3.77
CA LEU A 68 -0.99 -9.00 2.62
C LEU A 68 0.38 -9.59 2.95
N ILE A 69 0.82 -9.41 4.19
CA ILE A 69 2.11 -9.89 4.70
C ILE A 69 1.84 -10.99 5.72
N GLY A 70 2.24 -12.23 5.39
CA GLY A 70 1.80 -13.42 6.13
C GLY A 70 2.23 -13.48 7.60
N ILE A 71 3.33 -12.82 7.96
CA ILE A 71 3.84 -12.76 9.33
C ILE A 71 3.20 -11.66 10.19
N LEU A 72 2.43 -10.75 9.57
CA LEU A 72 1.78 -9.63 10.25
C LEU A 72 0.27 -9.84 10.36
N VAL A 73 -0.29 -9.44 11.50
CA VAL A 73 -1.73 -9.46 11.74
C VAL A 73 -2.34 -8.09 11.41
N ASN A 74 -3.54 -8.09 10.82
CA ASN A 74 -4.28 -6.88 10.44
C ASN A 74 -3.48 -5.95 9.51
N CYS A 75 -2.88 -6.53 8.48
CA CYS A 75 -2.05 -5.84 7.50
C CYS A 75 -2.69 -5.83 6.09
N PRO A 76 -3.89 -5.27 5.90
CA PRO A 76 -4.45 -5.02 4.57
C PRO A 76 -3.70 -3.87 3.86
N LEU A 77 -3.98 -3.70 2.57
CA LEU A 77 -3.26 -2.72 1.73
C LEU A 77 -3.19 -1.31 2.32
N LEU A 78 -4.28 -0.80 2.91
CA LEU A 78 -4.28 0.55 3.50
C LEU A 78 -3.26 0.66 4.65
N THR A 79 -3.19 -0.34 5.52
CA THR A 79 -2.20 -0.42 6.60
C THR A 79 -0.80 -0.54 6.03
N CYS A 80 -0.60 -1.37 5.00
CA CYS A 80 0.70 -1.49 4.35
C CYS A 80 1.19 -0.15 3.77
N VAL A 81 0.30 0.59 3.10
CA VAL A 81 0.65 1.90 2.53
C VAL A 81 0.94 2.91 3.63
N ARG A 82 0.17 2.90 4.72
CA ARG A 82 0.43 3.79 5.87
C ARG A 82 1.84 3.62 6.43
N ASP A 83 2.29 2.37 6.55
CA ASP A 83 3.53 2.01 7.25
C ASP A 83 4.66 1.60 6.27
N LEU A 84 4.58 2.02 5.01
CA LEU A 84 5.46 1.65 3.89
C LEU A 84 6.96 1.70 4.24
N GLU A 85 7.43 2.83 4.80
CA GLU A 85 8.85 2.99 5.17
C GLU A 85 9.30 1.99 6.23
N SER A 86 8.44 1.71 7.21
CA SER A 86 8.74 0.74 8.26
C SER A 86 8.79 -0.67 7.70
N LEU A 87 7.85 -1.03 6.83
CA LEU A 87 7.86 -2.33 6.16
C LEU A 87 9.14 -2.54 5.35
N ILE A 88 9.55 -1.54 4.56
CA ILE A 88 10.80 -1.60 3.79
C ILE A 88 12.00 -1.73 4.72
N LYS A 89 12.06 -0.93 5.80
CA LYS A 89 13.20 -0.93 6.72
C LYS A 89 13.41 -2.26 7.43
N TYR A 90 12.32 -2.91 7.84
CA TYR A 90 12.39 -4.07 8.73
C TYR A 90 12.19 -5.40 8.04
N LEU A 91 11.50 -5.44 6.89
CA LEU A 91 11.16 -6.68 6.20
C LEU A 91 11.90 -6.89 4.88
N ARG A 92 12.50 -5.84 4.31
CA ARG A 92 13.25 -6.00 3.05
C ARG A 92 14.52 -6.81 3.26
N CYS A 93 14.67 -7.88 2.50
CA CYS A 93 15.92 -8.63 2.40
C CYS A 93 16.83 -8.06 1.28
N PRO A 94 18.15 -8.18 1.40
CA PRO A 94 19.07 -7.88 0.29
C PRO A 94 18.71 -8.69 -0.96
N GLY A 95 18.83 -8.06 -2.13
CA GLY A 95 18.50 -8.68 -3.42
C GLY A 95 17.01 -8.65 -3.79
N GLU A 96 16.11 -8.19 -2.93
CA GLU A 96 14.69 -8.03 -3.30
C GLU A 96 14.43 -6.80 -4.18
N GLU A 97 13.64 -7.02 -5.24
CA GLU A 97 13.20 -6.00 -6.20
C GLU A 97 11.83 -5.39 -5.83
N ILE A 98 11.78 -4.63 -4.74
CA ILE A 98 10.56 -3.93 -4.28
C ILE A 98 10.46 -2.49 -4.81
N LYS A 99 10.68 -2.32 -6.11
CA LYS A 99 10.80 -1.00 -6.76
C LYS A 99 9.55 -0.13 -6.61
N ASN A 100 8.36 -0.72 -6.66
CA ASN A 100 7.11 0.02 -6.61
C ASN A 100 6.85 0.53 -5.19
N MET A 101 7.22 -0.25 -4.17
CA MET A 101 7.20 0.21 -2.78
C MET A 101 8.14 1.40 -2.59
N ILE A 102 9.38 1.31 -3.08
CA ILE A 102 10.39 2.39 -2.98
C ILE A 102 9.88 3.67 -3.64
N ILE A 103 9.32 3.58 -4.84
CA ILE A 103 8.74 4.74 -5.55
C ILE A 103 7.56 5.34 -4.75
N SER A 104 6.73 4.48 -4.15
CA SER A 104 5.53 4.89 -3.42
C SER A 104 5.82 5.56 -2.07
N VAL A 105 7.06 5.57 -1.60
CA VAL A 105 7.49 6.34 -0.41
C VAL A 105 7.52 7.85 -0.69
N ASP A 106 7.63 8.28 -1.96
CA ASP A 106 7.56 9.71 -2.30
C ASP A 106 6.30 10.34 -1.70
N ARG A 107 6.46 11.46 -0.99
CA ARG A 107 5.39 12.07 -0.20
C ARG A 107 4.14 12.39 -1.02
N LYS A 108 4.29 12.80 -2.30
CA LYS A 108 3.15 13.13 -3.15
C LYS A 108 2.42 11.86 -3.59
N LEU A 109 3.17 10.86 -4.06
CA LEU A 109 2.60 9.57 -4.45
C LEU A 109 1.95 8.86 -3.27
N TRP A 110 2.63 8.81 -2.13
CA TRP A 110 2.11 8.27 -0.89
C TRP A 110 0.79 8.92 -0.49
N SER A 111 0.74 10.26 -0.45
CA SER A 111 -0.48 10.99 -0.09
C SER A 111 -1.63 10.71 -1.06
N LEU A 112 -1.33 10.57 -2.35
CA LEU A 112 -2.29 10.29 -3.40
C LEU A 112 -2.88 8.87 -3.26
N ILE A 113 -2.00 7.88 -3.13
CA ILE A 113 -2.38 6.46 -3.00
C ILE A 113 -3.13 6.25 -1.68
N TYR A 114 -2.59 6.74 -0.57
CA TYR A 114 -3.18 6.59 0.75
C TYR A 114 -4.57 7.25 0.82
N GLY A 115 -4.70 8.47 0.29
CA GLY A 115 -5.97 9.18 0.22
C GLY A 115 -7.03 8.39 -0.56
N ALA A 116 -6.65 7.85 -1.73
CA ALA A 116 -7.55 7.05 -2.55
C ALA A 116 -8.01 5.76 -1.85
N LEU A 117 -7.08 5.04 -1.21
CA LEU A 117 -7.39 3.82 -0.46
C LEU A 117 -8.31 4.09 0.73
N LYS A 118 -8.12 5.22 1.43
CA LYS A 118 -8.97 5.64 2.54
C LYS A 118 -10.41 5.91 2.07
N ILE A 119 -10.58 6.63 0.97
CA ILE A 119 -11.91 6.86 0.34
C ILE A 119 -12.58 5.53 0.01
N LEU A 120 -11.84 4.59 -0.59
CA LEU A 120 -12.36 3.25 -0.92
C LEU A 120 -12.75 2.45 0.32
N GLU A 121 -12.05 2.61 1.45
CA GLU A 121 -12.40 1.96 2.71
C GLU A 121 -13.66 2.58 3.34
N GLU A 122 -13.75 3.90 3.38
CA GLU A 122 -14.90 4.62 3.95
C GLU A 122 -16.17 4.39 3.13
N GLY A 123 -16.09 4.42 1.80
CA GLY A 123 -17.22 4.13 0.92
C GLY A 123 -17.79 2.72 1.06
N ARG A 124 -17.03 1.78 1.65
CA ARG A 124 -17.49 0.42 1.98
C ARG A 124 -18.20 0.33 3.33
N LYS A 125 -17.95 1.26 4.25
CA LYS A 125 -18.55 1.30 5.59
C LYS A 125 -19.96 1.92 5.59
N ILE A 126 -20.38 2.54 4.48
CA ILE A 126 -21.75 3.02 4.31
C ILE A 126 -22.63 1.82 3.94
N PRO A 127 -23.57 1.38 4.80
CA PRO A 127 -24.49 0.32 4.44
C PRO A 127 -25.34 0.78 3.25
N ALA A 128 -25.46 -0.09 2.24
CA ALA A 128 -26.43 0.03 1.16
C ALA A 128 -27.84 -0.05 1.77
N GLY A 129 -28.36 1.06 2.27
CA GLY A 129 -29.59 1.05 3.06
C GLY A 129 -29.96 2.42 3.62
N LYS A 130 -29.86 3.49 2.84
CA LYS A 130 -30.64 4.73 3.03
C LYS A 130 -31.01 5.32 1.66
N THR A 131 -31.78 4.55 0.91
CA THR A 131 -32.73 5.15 -0.04
C THR A 131 -34.10 4.85 0.52
N GLN A 132 -34.58 5.75 1.36
CA GLN A 132 -36.01 5.94 1.52
C GLN A 132 -36.23 7.43 1.35
N GLU A 133 -36.39 7.82 0.09
CA GLU A 133 -37.33 8.88 -0.24
C GLU A 133 -38.64 8.49 0.45
N ASP A 134 -39.10 9.31 1.39
CA ASP A 134 -40.52 9.42 1.63
C ASP A 134 -40.86 10.90 1.45
N GLY A 135 -41.19 11.22 0.20
CA GLY A 135 -41.94 12.41 -0.12
C GLY A 135 -43.42 12.07 -0.02
N LYS A 136 -44.08 12.54 1.05
CA LYS A 136 -45.36 13.25 1.00
C LYS A 136 -45.73 13.84 2.35
#